data_AF-A0A9E6CWD6-F1
#
_entry.id   AF-A0A9E6CWD6-F1
#
_cell.length_a   1.000
_cell.length_b   1.000
_cell.length_c   1.000
_cell.angle_alpha   90.00
_cell.angle_beta   90.00
_cell.angle_gamma   90.00
#
_symmetry.space_group_name_H-M   'P 1'
#
loop_
_entity.id
_entity.type
_entity.pdbx_description
1 polymer ?
#
loop_
_entity_poly.entity_id
_entity_poly.type
_entity_poly.pdbx_seq_one_letter_code
_entity_poly.pdbx_strand_id
1 'polypeptide(L)'
;FAQGIGADDAVKRVMDGRQHADYRQVAVVDMKGNTAHFTGANILGTNEVAEGHHCVAAGNLLSTTDVPHAMVRSFEAGTEKHLADRLLGALQAGISAGGEEGDTHSAGLLVAHEQPWPLVDLRVDWTDDCPGEVLRSLWVAYEPQMMDYLTRALNPADAPSYGVAGDE
;
A
#
# COMPACT_ATOMS: atom_id res chain seq x y z
N PHE A 1 -16.33 6.00 1.81
CA PHE A 1 -15.39 7.15 1.86
C PHE A 1 -16.05 8.51 1.50
N ALA A 2 -17.34 8.73 1.80
CA ALA A 2 -18.17 9.71 1.09
C ALA A 2 -18.51 11.03 1.82
N GLN A 3 -17.84 11.39 2.93
CA GLN A 3 -18.24 12.56 3.76
C GLN A 3 -17.19 13.69 3.84
N GLY A 4 -16.04 13.59 3.18
CA GLY A 4 -15.01 14.65 3.20
C GLY A 4 -14.39 14.92 4.58
N ILE A 5 -14.50 13.97 5.50
CA ILE A 5 -13.93 14.03 6.85
C ILE A 5 -12.40 13.97 6.76
N GLY A 6 -11.71 14.80 7.55
CA GLY A 6 -10.25 14.80 7.62
C GLY A 6 -9.69 13.55 8.29
N ALA A 7 -8.39 13.31 8.12
CA ALA A 7 -7.73 12.10 8.63
C ALA A 7 -7.93 11.90 10.14
N ASP A 8 -7.72 12.93 10.95
CA ASP A 8 -7.90 12.88 12.41
C ASP A 8 -9.33 12.50 12.82
N ASP A 9 -10.32 13.17 12.24
CA ASP A 9 -11.74 12.90 12.52
C ASP A 9 -12.12 11.49 12.07
N ALA A 10 -11.55 11.00 10.96
CA ALA A 10 -11.78 9.65 10.48
C ALA A 10 -11.21 8.60 11.45
N VAL A 11 -9.97 8.77 11.90
CA VAL A 11 -9.35 7.87 12.90
C VAL A 11 -10.14 7.92 14.21
N LYS A 12 -10.42 9.12 14.73
CA LYS A 12 -11.19 9.29 15.96
C LYS A 12 -12.55 8.59 15.86
N ARG A 13 -13.28 8.78 14.77
CA ARG A 13 -14.60 8.17 14.57
C ARG A 13 -14.56 6.65 14.46
N VAL A 14 -13.51 6.08 13.86
CA VAL A 14 -13.37 4.62 13.72
C VAL A 14 -12.94 3.97 15.04
N MET A 15 -12.17 4.69 15.86
CA MET A 15 -11.58 4.16 17.09
C MET A 15 -12.39 4.46 18.36
N ASP A 16 -13.19 5.54 18.39
CA ASP A 16 -14.00 5.91 19.54
C ASP A 16 -15.04 4.83 19.90
N GLY A 17 -15.03 4.40 21.15
CA GLY A 17 -15.89 3.32 21.66
C GLY A 17 -15.66 1.95 21.01
N ARG A 18 -14.63 1.78 20.17
CA ARG A 18 -14.38 0.51 19.46
C ARG A 18 -13.87 -0.55 20.44
N GLN A 19 -14.62 -1.64 20.56
CA GLN A 19 -14.19 -2.79 21.34
C GLN A 19 -12.82 -3.29 20.85
N HIS A 20 -11.88 -3.46 21.78
CA HIS A 20 -10.50 -3.89 21.51
C HIS A 20 -9.67 -2.94 20.63
N ALA A 21 -9.98 -1.64 20.62
CA ALA A 21 -9.17 -0.61 19.96
C ALA A 21 -7.68 -0.71 20.33
N ASP A 22 -7.39 -0.94 21.62
CA ASP A 22 -6.02 -1.01 22.14
C ASP A 22 -5.15 -2.13 21.53
N TYR A 23 -5.75 -3.08 20.80
CA TYR A 23 -5.04 -4.17 20.10
C TYR A 23 -4.93 -3.93 18.59
N ARG A 24 -5.10 -2.69 18.12
CA ARG A 24 -5.13 -2.34 16.70
C ARG A 24 -4.22 -1.14 16.43
N GLN A 25 -3.69 -1.13 15.21
CA GLN A 25 -2.98 -0.01 14.64
C GLN A 25 -3.74 0.42 13.37
N VAL A 26 -3.94 1.72 13.20
CA VAL A 26 -4.66 2.30 12.07
C VAL A 26 -3.89 3.51 11.60
N ALA A 27 -3.69 3.65 10.29
CA ALA A 27 -3.12 4.83 9.67
C ALA A 27 -4.01 5.25 8.49
N VAL A 28 -4.16 6.56 8.30
CA VAL A 28 -5.06 7.15 7.31
C VAL A 28 -4.33 8.29 6.60
N VAL A 29 -4.55 8.39 5.29
CA VAL A 29 -4.24 9.57 4.48
C VAL A 29 -5.56 10.09 3.91
N ASP A 30 -5.87 11.37 4.08
CA ASP A 30 -7.07 11.97 3.49
C ASP A 30 -6.83 12.47 2.05
N MET A 31 -7.89 12.96 1.39
CA MET A 31 -7.82 13.44 0.00
C MET A 31 -6.96 14.71 -0.19
N LYS A 32 -6.60 15.41 0.90
CA LYS A 32 -5.66 16.54 0.89
C LYS A 32 -4.23 16.09 1.22
N GLY A 33 -4.06 14.79 1.48
CA GLY A 33 -2.82 14.18 1.89
C GLY A 33 -2.40 14.51 3.33
N ASN A 34 -3.34 14.92 4.18
CA ASN A 34 -3.09 14.95 5.62
C ASN A 34 -3.13 13.52 6.16
N THR A 35 -2.34 13.27 7.18
CA THR A 35 -2.19 11.96 7.81
C THR A 35 -2.78 11.97 9.21
N ALA A 36 -3.21 10.80 9.67
CA ALA A 36 -3.53 10.55 11.06
C ALA A 36 -3.35 9.06 11.35
N HIS A 37 -3.09 8.73 12.61
CA HIS A 37 -2.91 7.34 13.01
C HIS A 37 -3.37 7.11 14.46
N PHE A 38 -3.58 5.84 14.78
CA PHE A 38 -3.84 5.35 16.12
C PHE A 38 -3.00 4.10 16.34
N THR A 39 -2.29 4.05 17.45
CA THR A 39 -1.55 2.87 17.91
C THR A 39 -2.07 2.52 19.30
N GLY A 40 -2.72 1.37 19.41
CA GLY A 40 -3.29 0.90 20.67
C GLY A 40 -2.22 0.54 21.71
N ALA A 41 -2.57 0.68 22.99
CA ALA A 41 -1.65 0.45 24.11
C ALA A 41 -1.18 -1.02 24.25
N ASN A 42 -1.89 -1.97 23.61
CA ASN A 42 -1.60 -3.40 23.66
C ASN A 42 -1.02 -3.94 22.34
N ILE A 43 -0.49 -3.08 21.46
CA ILE A 43 0.23 -3.51 20.27
C ILE A 43 1.50 -4.27 20.67
N LEU A 44 1.77 -5.38 19.95
CA LEU A 44 2.88 -6.28 20.25
C LEU A 44 4.20 -5.77 19.67
N GLY A 45 5.27 -6.00 20.43
CA GLY A 45 6.64 -5.74 20.01
C GLY A 45 6.95 -4.27 19.76
N THR A 46 8.07 -4.04 19.08
CA THR A 46 8.42 -2.71 18.59
C THR A 46 7.38 -2.26 17.56
N ASN A 47 6.85 -1.07 17.75
CA ASN A 47 5.91 -0.45 16.83
C ASN A 47 6.33 1.00 16.62
N GLU A 48 6.06 1.51 15.43
CA GLU A 48 6.38 2.89 15.07
C GLU A 48 5.46 3.37 13.95
N VAL A 49 5.29 4.69 13.88
CA VAL A 49 4.61 5.37 12.78
C VAL A 49 5.47 6.52 12.28
N ALA A 50 5.68 6.59 10.97
CA ALA A 50 6.33 7.71 10.32
C ALA A 50 5.36 8.39 9.36
N GLU A 51 5.17 9.69 9.53
CA GLU A 51 4.38 10.54 8.64
C GLU A 51 5.32 11.30 7.70
N GLY A 52 4.89 11.47 6.46
CA GLY A 52 5.60 12.22 5.43
C GLY A 52 4.63 13.01 4.55
N HIS A 53 5.17 13.64 3.52
CA HIS A 53 4.39 14.42 2.58
C HIS A 53 3.46 13.49 1.77
N HIS A 54 2.16 13.58 2.07
CA HIS A 54 1.11 12.79 1.42
C HIS A 54 1.23 11.27 1.64
N CYS A 55 1.90 10.84 2.71
CA CYS A 55 2.04 9.42 3.04
C CYS A 55 2.21 9.19 4.54
N VAL A 56 1.88 7.98 4.97
CA VAL A 56 2.15 7.47 6.32
C VAL A 56 2.58 6.01 6.20
N ALA A 57 3.61 5.63 6.93
CA ALA A 57 4.03 4.25 7.12
C ALA A 57 3.84 3.89 8.60
N ALA A 58 3.26 2.73 8.87
CA ALA A 58 3.00 2.25 10.23
C ALA A 58 3.30 0.75 10.29
N GLY A 59 3.84 0.30 11.42
CA GLY A 59 4.08 -1.12 11.66
C GLY A 59 4.13 -1.49 13.13
N ASN A 60 4.01 -2.78 13.39
CA ASN A 60 4.19 -3.43 14.67
C ASN A 60 4.97 -4.73 14.47
N LEU A 61 5.46 -5.34 15.55
CA LEU A 61 6.44 -6.44 15.49
C LEU A 61 7.65 -6.08 14.62
N LEU A 62 8.08 -4.82 14.61
CA LEU A 62 9.22 -4.36 13.81
C LEU A 62 10.54 -4.82 14.44
N SER A 63 11.54 -5.12 13.61
CA SER A 63 12.90 -5.34 14.12
C SER A 63 13.58 -4.05 14.61
N THR A 64 13.12 -2.89 14.12
CA THR A 64 13.60 -1.57 14.54
C THR A 64 12.57 -0.47 14.23
N THR A 65 12.60 0.62 14.98
CA THR A 65 11.75 1.79 14.71
C THR A 65 12.14 2.53 13.43
N ASP A 66 13.32 2.31 12.84
CA ASP A 66 13.69 2.97 11.57
C ASP A 66 12.93 2.41 10.35
N VAL A 67 12.25 1.26 10.45
CA VAL A 67 11.55 0.64 9.31
C VAL A 67 10.53 1.60 8.67
N PRO A 68 9.51 2.15 9.36
CA PRO A 68 8.60 3.12 8.77
C PRO A 68 9.29 4.39 8.24
N HIS A 69 10.34 4.86 8.90
CA HIS A 69 11.07 6.04 8.44
C HIS A 69 11.81 5.78 7.12
N ALA A 70 12.40 4.59 6.93
CA ALA A 70 13.00 4.19 5.67
C ALA A 70 11.97 4.12 4.54
N MET A 71 10.77 3.62 4.83
CA MET A 71 9.65 3.59 3.88
C MET A 71 9.25 5.00 3.43
N VAL A 72 9.05 5.93 4.37
CA VAL A 72 8.68 7.33 4.08
C VAL A 72 9.75 8.01 3.23
N ARG A 73 11.04 7.92 3.63
CA ARG A 73 12.16 8.52 2.89
C ARG A 73 12.20 8.02 1.43
N SER A 74 12.00 6.72 1.22
CA SER A 74 11.98 6.11 -0.11
C SER A 74 10.79 6.58 -0.95
N PHE A 75 9.60 6.66 -0.35
CA PHE A 75 8.39 7.14 -1.02
C PHE A 75 8.49 8.60 -1.47
N GLU A 76 9.04 9.47 -0.62
CA GLU A 76 9.23 10.89 -0.90
C GLU A 76 10.32 11.14 -1.95
N ALA A 77 11.38 10.32 -1.97
CA ALA A 77 12.42 10.42 -2.99
C ALA A 77 11.96 10.04 -4.41
N GLY A 78 10.79 9.42 -4.55
CA GLY A 78 10.27 8.88 -5.81
C GLY A 78 9.25 9.73 -6.55
N THR A 79 9.16 11.05 -6.32
CA THR A 79 8.05 11.89 -6.86
C THR A 79 7.81 11.80 -8.36
N GLU A 80 8.85 11.52 -9.15
CA GLU A 80 8.77 11.41 -10.61
C GLU A 80 8.28 10.04 -11.11
N LYS A 81 8.07 9.07 -10.21
CA LYS A 81 7.66 7.70 -10.54
C LYS A 81 6.16 7.52 -10.43
N HIS A 82 5.64 6.50 -11.11
CA HIS A 82 4.28 6.03 -10.91
C HIS A 82 4.01 5.68 -9.43
N LEU A 83 2.79 5.90 -8.94
CA LEU A 83 2.47 5.70 -7.51
C LEU A 83 2.75 4.26 -7.05
N ALA A 84 2.47 3.26 -7.89
CA ALA A 84 2.79 1.86 -7.63
C ALA A 84 4.29 1.65 -7.35
N ASP A 85 5.16 2.26 -8.15
CA ASP A 85 6.61 2.16 -7.96
C ASP A 85 7.10 2.83 -6.68
N ARG A 86 6.49 3.96 -6.31
CA ARG A 86 6.80 4.66 -5.06
C ARG A 86 6.43 3.81 -3.84
N LEU A 87 5.24 3.19 -3.87
CA LEU A 87 4.78 2.30 -2.79
C LEU A 87 5.64 1.04 -2.67
N LEU A 88 5.97 0.39 -3.80
CA LEU A 88 6.84 -0.77 -3.80
C LEU A 88 8.27 -0.41 -3.38
N GLY A 89 8.77 0.77 -3.79
CA GLY A 89 10.08 1.26 -3.35
C GLY A 89 10.12 1.55 -1.84
N ALA A 90 9.01 2.04 -1.28
CA ALA A 90 8.85 2.18 0.16
C ALA A 90 8.88 0.82 0.86
N LEU A 91 8.09 -0.16 0.39
CA LEU A 91 8.08 -1.52 0.93
C LEU A 91 9.47 -2.16 0.95
N GLN A 92 10.20 -2.10 -0.18
CA GLN A 92 11.56 -2.63 -0.29
C GLN A 92 12.55 -1.93 0.66
N ALA A 93 12.41 -0.61 0.85
CA ALA A 93 13.23 0.12 1.81
C ALA A 93 12.93 -0.28 3.26
N GLY A 94 11.66 -0.52 3.61
CA GLY A 94 11.27 -1.03 4.92
C GLY A 94 11.84 -2.42 5.20
N ILE A 95 11.75 -3.33 4.24
CA ILE A 95 12.38 -4.67 4.32
C ILE A 95 13.90 -4.53 4.50
N SER A 96 14.55 -3.69 3.70
CA SER A 96 16.00 -3.45 3.77
C SER A 96 16.46 -2.83 5.09
N ALA A 97 15.60 -2.05 5.75
CA ALA A 97 15.85 -1.47 7.07
C ALA A 97 15.69 -2.49 8.22
N GLY A 98 15.21 -3.69 7.92
CA GLY A 98 15.09 -4.80 8.87
C GLY A 98 13.72 -5.48 8.89
N GLY A 99 12.68 -4.84 8.36
CA GLY A 99 11.34 -5.42 8.26
C GLY A 99 10.67 -5.80 9.59
N GLU A 100 9.72 -6.73 9.50
CA GLU A 100 9.06 -7.38 10.63
C GLU A 100 9.99 -8.42 11.28
N GLU A 101 9.80 -8.67 12.58
CA GLU A 101 10.43 -9.76 13.31
C GLU A 101 9.89 -11.12 12.84
N GLY A 102 10.80 -12.00 12.43
CA GLY A 102 10.47 -13.32 11.91
C GLY A 102 10.28 -13.36 10.40
N ASP A 103 9.84 -14.51 9.90
CA ASP A 103 9.67 -14.72 8.46
C ASP A 103 8.42 -14.01 7.95
N THR A 104 8.55 -13.36 6.79
CA THR A 104 7.43 -12.70 6.10
C THR A 104 7.02 -13.52 4.89
N HIS A 105 5.71 -13.77 4.73
CA HIS A 105 5.18 -14.62 3.67
C HIS A 105 4.25 -13.90 2.69
N SER A 106 3.79 -12.69 3.04
CA SER A 106 2.77 -11.99 2.27
C SER A 106 3.12 -10.55 1.99
N ALA A 107 2.62 -10.04 0.85
CA ALA A 107 2.70 -8.64 0.49
C ALA A 107 1.54 -8.28 -0.45
N GLY A 108 1.12 -7.03 -0.44
CA GLY A 108 0.04 -6.54 -1.32
C GLY A 108 0.28 -5.11 -1.78
N LEU A 109 -0.23 -4.80 -2.98
CA LEU A 109 -0.24 -3.46 -3.56
C LEU A 109 -1.63 -3.15 -4.09
N LEU A 110 -2.22 -2.06 -3.61
CA LEU A 110 -3.50 -1.57 -4.05
C LEU A 110 -3.37 -0.09 -4.45
N VAL A 111 -3.72 0.24 -5.70
CA VAL A 111 -3.73 1.61 -6.21
C VAL A 111 -5.09 1.91 -6.82
N ALA A 112 -5.78 2.89 -6.28
CA ALA A 112 -7.04 3.40 -6.83
C ALA A 112 -6.79 4.59 -7.78
N HIS A 113 -7.71 4.80 -8.71
CA HIS A 113 -7.70 5.95 -9.60
C HIS A 113 -9.14 6.45 -9.83
N GLU A 114 -9.48 6.90 -11.04
CA GLU A 114 -10.78 7.51 -11.36
C GLU A 114 -11.98 6.56 -11.22
N GLN A 115 -11.76 5.26 -11.44
CA GLN A 115 -12.83 4.26 -11.41
C GLN A 115 -13.15 3.80 -9.98
N PRO A 116 -14.37 3.32 -9.71
CA PRO A 116 -14.74 2.84 -8.38
C PRO A 116 -14.08 1.51 -7.98
N TRP A 117 -13.29 0.91 -8.87
CA TRP A 117 -12.44 -0.26 -8.63
C TRP A 117 -10.96 0.14 -8.73
N PRO A 118 -10.05 -0.62 -8.09
CA PRO A 118 -8.62 -0.32 -8.15
C PRO A 118 -8.07 -0.41 -9.57
N LEU A 119 -7.13 0.50 -9.90
CA LEU A 119 -6.31 0.43 -11.11
C LEU A 119 -5.25 -0.66 -11.01
N VAL A 120 -4.72 -0.89 -9.80
CA VAL A 120 -3.75 -1.96 -9.51
C VAL A 120 -4.20 -2.68 -8.25
N ASP A 121 -4.31 -4.01 -8.31
CA ASP A 121 -4.59 -4.90 -7.17
C ASP A 121 -3.73 -6.16 -7.34
N LEU A 122 -2.57 -6.18 -6.69
CA LEU A 122 -1.59 -7.26 -6.76
C LEU A 122 -1.35 -7.82 -5.37
N ARG A 123 -1.36 -9.15 -5.27
CA ARG A 123 -1.27 -9.85 -3.98
C ARG A 123 -0.36 -11.06 -4.08
N VAL A 124 0.48 -11.20 -3.06
CA VAL A 124 1.23 -12.40 -2.72
C VAL A 124 0.68 -12.85 -1.37
N ASP A 125 -0.24 -13.80 -1.39
CA ASP A 125 -0.90 -14.26 -0.15
C ASP A 125 -0.03 -15.24 0.63
N TRP A 126 0.90 -15.94 -0.05
CA TRP A 126 1.92 -16.79 0.56
C TRP A 126 3.10 -17.02 -0.40
N THR A 127 4.32 -16.94 0.09
CA THR A 127 5.54 -17.41 -0.58
C THR A 127 6.62 -17.75 0.45
N ASP A 128 7.54 -18.64 0.08
CA ASP A 128 8.76 -18.93 0.84
C ASP A 128 9.94 -18.02 0.41
N ASP A 129 9.80 -17.32 -0.73
CA ASP A 129 10.72 -16.27 -1.16
C ASP A 129 10.42 -14.93 -0.45
N CYS A 130 11.23 -13.89 -0.67
CA CYS A 130 10.90 -12.56 -0.16
C CYS A 130 9.60 -12.03 -0.82
N PRO A 131 8.49 -11.83 -0.08
CA PRO A 131 7.20 -11.46 -0.67
C PRO A 131 7.21 -10.10 -1.36
N GLY A 132 8.05 -9.16 -0.90
CA GLY A 132 8.24 -7.86 -1.54
C GLY A 132 8.85 -7.96 -2.95
N GLU A 133 9.78 -8.88 -3.17
CA GLU A 133 10.40 -9.11 -4.48
C GLU A 133 9.46 -9.85 -5.45
N VAL A 134 8.68 -10.80 -4.93
CA VAL A 134 7.62 -11.46 -5.72
C VAL A 134 6.58 -10.43 -6.14
N LEU A 135 6.12 -9.56 -5.23
CA LEU A 135 5.16 -8.50 -5.54
C LEU A 135 5.71 -7.50 -6.56
N ARG A 136 7.00 -7.14 -6.47
CA ARG A 136 7.69 -6.33 -7.48
C ARG A 136 7.66 -6.97 -8.86
N SER A 137 7.89 -8.28 -8.94
CA SER A 137 7.86 -9.03 -10.19
C SER A 137 6.45 -9.04 -10.81
N LEU A 138 5.39 -9.15 -9.98
CA LEU A 138 4.01 -9.02 -10.45
C LEU A 138 3.75 -7.62 -11.05
N TRP A 139 4.24 -6.57 -10.42
CA TRP A 139 4.10 -5.20 -10.96
C TRP A 139 4.81 -5.04 -12.30
N VAL A 140 6.05 -5.50 -12.43
CA VAL A 140 6.81 -5.43 -13.70
C VAL A 140 6.09 -6.15 -14.84
N ALA A 141 5.40 -7.26 -14.55
CA ALA A 141 4.61 -7.98 -15.55
C ALA A 141 3.29 -7.27 -15.91
N TYR A 142 2.66 -6.61 -14.92
CA TYR A 142 1.35 -5.99 -15.06
C TYR A 142 1.41 -4.57 -15.65
N GLU A 143 2.39 -3.75 -15.24
CA GLU A 143 2.50 -2.33 -15.58
C GLU A 143 2.31 -2.04 -17.09
N PRO A 144 2.96 -2.77 -18.02
CA PRO A 144 2.83 -2.48 -19.45
C PRO A 144 1.40 -2.68 -19.99
N GLN A 145 0.59 -3.48 -19.30
CA GLN A 145 -0.77 -3.87 -19.72
C GLN A 145 -1.86 -3.15 -18.90
N MET A 146 -1.48 -2.43 -17.85
CA MET A 146 -2.39 -1.79 -16.88
C MET A 146 -3.45 -0.93 -17.57
N MET A 147 -3.01 -0.03 -18.46
CA MET A 147 -3.93 0.87 -19.17
C MET A 147 -4.77 0.14 -20.21
N ASP A 148 -4.27 -0.94 -20.80
CA ASP A 148 -5.04 -1.74 -21.74
C ASP A 148 -6.19 -2.47 -21.04
N TYR A 149 -5.98 -2.96 -19.81
CA TYR A 149 -7.06 -3.54 -19.00
C TYR A 149 -8.11 -2.50 -18.62
N LEU A 150 -7.70 -1.28 -18.29
CA LEU A 150 -8.62 -0.17 -18.04
C LEU A 150 -9.44 0.14 -19.31
N THR A 151 -8.78 0.26 -20.46
CA THR A 151 -9.45 0.50 -21.75
C THR A 151 -10.44 -0.62 -22.07
N ARG A 152 -10.09 -1.89 -21.86
CA ARG A 152 -11.02 -3.02 -22.06
C ARG A 152 -12.27 -2.93 -21.20
N ALA A 153 -12.14 -2.45 -19.97
CA ALA A 153 -13.28 -2.29 -19.06
C ALA A 153 -14.19 -1.11 -19.47
N LEU A 154 -13.62 -0.03 -20.01
CA LEU A 154 -14.36 1.20 -20.33
C LEU A 154 -14.85 1.26 -21.79
N ASN A 155 -13.98 0.95 -22.74
CA ASN A 155 -14.27 0.90 -24.18
C ASN A 155 -13.49 -0.24 -24.86
N PRO A 156 -14.06 -1.47 -24.87
CA PRO A 156 -13.37 -2.63 -25.43
C PRO A 156 -13.10 -2.53 -26.94
N ALA A 157 -13.76 -1.63 -27.68
CA ALA A 157 -13.51 -1.44 -29.12
C ALA A 157 -12.15 -0.79 -29.43
N ASP A 158 -11.60 -0.01 -28.48
CA ASP A 158 -10.31 0.67 -28.63
C ASP A 158 -9.16 -0.11 -27.99
N ALA A 159 -9.45 -1.25 -27.36
CA ALA A 159 -8.45 -2.03 -26.67
C ALA A 159 -7.54 -2.78 -27.66
N PRO A 160 -6.23 -2.85 -27.40
CA PRO A 160 -5.34 -3.68 -28.20
C PRO A 160 -5.76 -5.16 -28.15
N SER A 161 -5.53 -5.87 -29.24
CA SER A 161 -5.73 -7.32 -29.31
C SER A 161 -4.80 -8.05 -28.32
N TYR A 162 -5.22 -9.22 -27.83
CA TYR A 162 -4.43 -10.02 -26.90
C TYR A 162 -3.27 -10.75 -27.60
N GLY A 163 -3.29 -10.89 -28.92
CA GLY A 163 -2.34 -11.69 -29.68
C GLY A 163 -2.43 -13.18 -29.34
N VAL A 164 -3.60 -13.66 -28.93
CA VAL A 164 -3.84 -15.04 -28.48
C VAL A 164 -4.74 -15.81 -29.45
N ALA A 165 -4.74 -17.14 -29.33
CA ALA A 165 -5.63 -18.01 -30.10
C ALA A 165 -7.09 -17.64 -29.79
N GLY A 166 -7.74 -16.94 -30.73
CA GLY A 166 -9.07 -16.35 -30.57
C GLY A 166 -9.22 -14.93 -31.15
N ASP A 167 -8.12 -14.30 -31.57
CA ASP A 167 -8.11 -12.99 -32.24
C ASP A 167 -8.36 -13.04 -33.78
N GLU A 168 -8.67 -14.23 -34.34
CA GLU A 168 -9.03 -14.42 -35.77
C GLU A 168 -10.55 -14.55 -36.00
#